data_AF-A0A672JV16-F1
#
_entry.id   AF-A0A672JV16-F1
#
_cell.length_a   1.000
_cell.length_b   1.000
_cell.length_c   1.000
_cell.angle_alpha   90.00
_cell.angle_beta   90.00
_cell.angle_gamma   90.00
#
_symmetry.space_group_name_H-M   'P 1'
#
loop_
_entity.id
_entity.type
_entity.pdbx_description
1 polymer ?
#
loop_
_entity_poly.entity_id
_entity_poly.type
_entity_poly.pdbx_seq_one_letter_code
_entity_poly.pdbx_strand_id
1 'polypeptide(L)'
;MMKTGQDEVELSCESRGFPSAQVIWSDGQNTNLTEMSNSTTRSTDEDLIHIISKLTVKRDLVNNYTCSFLVKGEIRQAATFSIPDDILPHCCAQYVWIVAMVVVLLAIAFIAVILRRRRNGQKNRRNESSKCAFLFPHSSSATTDSLLTVTENTPQTCDISSEETAEKPLSLRSVLIREYSELDTNTEMKSRLASYALLSKEGRSLNISSILPDKKEMILLLGEPGCGKTSVAQILSSCWAERTTTDPFNIRRLHLVFQVDCTRAKGDFFQVIKSSVSYEKPLDVSELRETLLGSTDCLLILDGYQEGNKDLDETLEWFLTERQTCRVLVTSHPGKCPALEKNVRTVLQLIQKPEKSGS
;
A
#
# COMPACT_ATOMS: atom_id res chain seq x y z
N MET A 1 -31.86 27.05 5.72
CA MET A 1 -31.03 27.82 6.67
C MET A 1 -29.63 27.90 6.09
N MET A 2 -29.17 29.10 5.73
CA MET A 2 -27.79 29.39 5.36
C MET A 2 -26.93 29.51 6.63
N LYS A 3 -25.75 28.86 6.59
CA LYS A 3 -24.50 29.13 7.33
C LYS A 3 -23.49 28.12 6.72
N THR A 4 -22.85 28.36 5.57
CA THR A 4 -21.72 29.28 5.28
C THR A 4 -20.72 29.41 6.42
N GLY A 5 -19.52 28.85 6.21
CA GLY A 5 -18.34 29.04 7.06
C GLY A 5 -17.43 27.82 7.28
N GLN A 6 -17.80 26.62 6.82
CA GLN A 6 -17.00 25.41 7.09
C GLN A 6 -16.02 25.00 6.00
N ASP A 7 -16.06 25.61 4.80
CA ASP A 7 -15.24 25.18 3.65
C ASP A 7 -14.15 26.20 3.26
N GLU A 8 -13.92 27.22 4.08
CA GLU A 8 -12.86 28.20 3.83
C GLU A 8 -11.84 28.17 4.97
N VAL A 9 -10.57 28.33 4.63
CA VAL A 9 -9.42 28.40 5.53
C VAL A 9 -8.71 29.73 5.31
N GLU A 10 -8.44 30.45 6.39
CA GLU A 10 -7.62 31.67 6.37
C GLU A 10 -6.16 31.29 6.62
N LEU A 11 -5.30 31.56 5.64
CA LEU A 11 -3.85 31.47 5.75
C LEU A 11 -3.31 32.83 6.19
N SER A 12 -2.37 32.84 7.14
CA SER A 12 -1.78 34.08 7.67
C SER A 12 -0.26 34.02 7.61
N CYS A 13 0.35 35.05 7.04
CA CYS A 13 1.79 35.20 6.83
C CYS A 13 2.26 36.49 7.51
N GLU A 14 3.29 36.41 8.35
CA GLU A 14 3.78 37.52 9.17
C GLU A 14 5.29 37.71 8.98
N SER A 15 5.73 38.97 8.89
CA SER A 15 7.15 39.33 8.88
C SER A 15 7.40 40.62 9.65
N ARG A 16 8.57 40.70 10.30
CA ARG A 16 9.02 41.86 11.07
C ARG A 16 10.46 42.20 10.69
N GLY A 17 10.73 43.46 10.35
CA GLY A 17 12.10 43.90 10.03
C GLY A 17 12.20 45.19 9.23
N PHE A 18 13.39 45.45 8.71
CA PHE A 18 13.70 46.55 7.80
C PHE A 18 14.55 46.06 6.62
N PRO A 19 14.41 46.67 5.43
CA PRO A 19 13.42 47.69 5.06
C PRO A 19 12.00 47.09 4.86
N SER A 20 11.00 47.93 4.57
CA SER A 20 9.65 47.45 4.25
C SER A 20 9.67 46.47 3.06
N ALA A 21 9.00 45.33 3.22
CA ALA A 21 8.82 44.35 2.16
C ALA A 21 7.42 44.47 1.53
N GLN A 22 7.27 44.04 0.28
CA GLN A 22 5.99 43.82 -0.37
C GLN A 22 5.63 42.33 -0.27
N VAL A 23 4.37 42.00 0.01
CA VAL A 23 3.92 40.60 0.08
C VAL A 23 3.27 40.21 -1.25
N ILE A 24 3.66 39.05 -1.78
CA ILE A 24 3.03 38.42 -2.94
C ILE A 24 2.53 37.04 -2.53
N TRP A 25 1.29 36.73 -2.91
CA TRP A 25 0.72 35.40 -2.79
C TRP A 25 0.66 34.72 -4.14
N SER A 26 1.06 33.45 -4.19
CA SER A 26 0.89 32.59 -5.35
C SER A 26 0.39 31.21 -4.96
N ASP A 27 -0.28 30.51 -5.87
CA ASP A 27 -0.63 29.10 -5.69
C ASP A 27 0.43 28.13 -6.25
N GLY A 28 0.16 26.82 -6.22
CA GLY A 28 1.07 25.78 -6.69
C GLY A 28 1.28 25.79 -8.21
N GLN A 29 0.45 26.52 -8.95
CA GLN A 29 0.58 26.76 -10.39
C GLN A 29 1.28 28.10 -10.69
N ASN A 30 1.74 28.81 -9.67
CA ASN A 30 2.30 30.17 -9.73
C ASN A 30 1.29 31.25 -10.17
N THR A 31 -0.01 31.01 -9.98
CA THR A 31 -1.05 32.02 -10.21
C THR A 31 -0.97 33.08 -9.12
N ASN A 32 -0.96 34.36 -9.48
CA ASN A 32 -0.89 35.46 -8.52
C ASN A 32 -2.24 35.64 -7.80
N LEU A 33 -2.24 35.47 -6.48
CA LEU A 33 -3.41 35.61 -5.61
C LEU A 33 -3.35 36.85 -4.71
N THR A 34 -2.40 37.75 -4.96
CA THR A 34 -2.13 38.92 -4.09
C THR A 34 -3.35 39.84 -3.98
N GLU A 35 -4.14 40.02 -5.04
CA GLU A 35 -5.38 40.82 -5.01
C GLU A 35 -6.47 40.24 -4.09
N MET A 36 -6.45 38.92 -3.88
CA MET A 36 -7.40 38.22 -3.01
C MET A 36 -6.92 38.17 -1.55
N SER A 37 -5.71 38.69 -1.28
CA SER A 37 -5.14 38.77 0.07
C SER A 37 -5.43 40.12 0.73
N ASN A 38 -5.54 40.09 2.06
CA ASN A 38 -5.65 41.29 2.89
C ASN A 38 -4.34 41.50 3.66
N SER A 39 -3.59 42.54 3.30
CA SER A 39 -2.32 42.89 3.93
C SER A 39 -2.42 44.15 4.78
N THR A 40 -1.81 44.10 5.96
CA THR A 40 -1.73 45.22 6.91
C THR A 40 -0.29 45.43 7.32
N THR A 41 0.15 46.68 7.28
CA THR A 41 1.51 47.08 7.66
C THR A 41 1.42 48.05 8.83
N ARG A 42 2.19 47.80 9.89
CA ARG A 42 2.22 48.64 11.11
C ARG A 42 3.66 48.79 11.59
N SER A 43 3.98 49.94 12.17
CA SER A 43 5.20 50.11 12.96
C SER A 43 4.97 49.53 14.36
N THR A 44 5.97 48.82 14.87
CA THR A 44 5.98 48.29 16.25
C THR A 44 6.63 49.28 17.21
N ASP A 45 6.47 49.04 18.52
CA ASP A 45 7.04 49.89 19.59
C ASP A 45 8.59 49.92 19.57
N GLU A 46 9.23 49.00 18.87
CA GLU A 46 10.69 48.92 18.66
C GLU A 46 11.13 49.53 17.31
N ASP A 47 10.30 50.40 16.74
CA ASP A 47 10.43 51.01 15.40
C ASP A 47 10.40 50.02 14.20
N LEU A 48 10.46 48.70 14.42
CA LEU A 48 10.44 47.70 13.33
C LEU A 48 9.11 47.73 12.54
N ILE A 49 9.19 47.50 11.22
CA ILE A 49 8.02 47.36 10.35
C ILE A 49 7.50 45.93 10.46
N HIS A 50 6.23 45.80 10.81
CA HIS A 50 5.52 44.54 10.96
C HIS A 50 4.42 44.44 9.90
N ILE A 51 4.48 43.39 9.10
CA ILE A 51 3.54 43.12 8.01
C ILE A 51 2.80 41.82 8.33
N ILE A 52 1.47 41.87 8.27
CA ILE A 52 0.59 40.71 8.38
C ILE A 52 -0.24 40.64 7.11
N SER A 53 -0.12 39.54 6.38
CA SER A 53 -0.89 39.27 5.16
C SER A 53 -1.73 38.02 5.33
N LYS A 54 -3.00 38.11 4.99
CA LYS A 54 -4.00 37.05 5.16
C LYS A 54 -4.63 36.68 3.83
N LEU A 55 -4.79 35.39 3.56
CA LEU A 55 -5.40 34.88 2.33
C LEU A 55 -6.47 33.84 2.70
N THR A 56 -7.70 34.04 2.24
CA THR A 56 -8.79 33.08 2.45
C THR A 56 -8.95 32.19 1.22
N VAL A 57 -8.90 30.87 1.41
CA VAL A 57 -8.96 29.87 0.33
C VAL A 57 -9.94 28.76 0.68
N LYS A 58 -10.43 28.02 -0.32
CA LYS A 58 -11.34 26.89 -0.10
C LYS A 58 -10.57 25.66 0.36
N ARG A 59 -11.10 24.89 1.32
CA ARG A 59 -10.46 23.69 1.86
C ARG A 59 -10.55 22.52 0.87
N ASP A 60 -11.63 22.43 0.09
CA ASP A 60 -11.86 21.38 -0.90
C ASP A 60 -10.89 21.37 -2.09
N LEU A 61 -10.00 22.37 -2.21
CA LEU A 61 -9.04 22.48 -3.30
C LEU A 61 -7.63 22.18 -2.78
N VAL A 62 -7.14 20.96 -3.02
CA VAL A 62 -5.76 20.56 -2.72
C VAL A 62 -4.82 21.46 -3.53
N ASN A 63 -4.12 22.36 -2.84
CA ASN A 63 -3.19 23.29 -3.47
C ASN A 63 -2.13 23.74 -2.46
N ASN A 64 -1.01 24.22 -2.98
CA ASN A 64 0.05 24.84 -2.21
C ASN A 64 -0.05 26.35 -2.37
N TYR A 65 -0.06 27.10 -1.27
CA TYR A 65 -0.11 28.55 -1.29
C TYR A 65 1.21 29.11 -0.77
N THR A 66 1.90 29.90 -1.58
CA THR A 66 3.19 30.50 -1.21
C THR A 66 3.02 31.99 -0.98
N CYS A 67 3.43 32.44 0.20
CA CYS A 67 3.59 33.84 0.57
C CYS A 67 5.06 34.22 0.42
N SER A 68 5.37 35.25 -0.38
CA SER A 68 6.73 35.74 -0.61
C SER A 68 6.87 37.20 -0.21
N PHE A 69 7.95 37.53 0.51
CA PHE A 69 8.30 38.89 0.89
C PHE A 69 9.39 39.44 -0.05
N LEU A 70 9.05 40.50 -0.79
CA LEU A 70 9.92 41.15 -1.75
C LEU A 70 10.53 42.42 -1.16
N VAL A 71 11.83 42.58 -1.28
CA VAL A 71 12.57 43.79 -0.91
C VAL A 71 13.26 44.32 -2.16
N LYS A 72 12.95 45.56 -2.55
CA LYS A 72 13.47 46.19 -3.79
C LYS A 72 13.28 45.33 -5.06
N GLY A 73 12.19 44.56 -5.12
CA GLY A 73 11.86 43.70 -6.27
C GLY A 73 12.46 42.29 -6.23
N GLU A 74 13.26 41.94 -5.21
CA GLU A 74 13.82 40.59 -5.04
C GLU A 74 13.13 39.85 -3.89
N ILE A 75 12.84 38.56 -4.10
CA ILE A 75 12.30 37.68 -3.05
C ILE A 75 13.39 37.42 -2.02
N ARG A 76 13.17 37.82 -0.76
CA ARG A 76 14.10 37.60 0.35
C ARG A 76 13.72 36.43 1.22
N GLN A 77 12.42 36.23 1.44
CA GLN A 77 11.87 35.17 2.26
C GLN A 77 10.56 34.70 1.65
N ALA A 78 10.26 33.41 1.76
CA ALA A 78 9.01 32.82 1.33
C ALA A 78 8.57 31.72 2.29
N ALA A 79 7.26 31.54 2.43
CA ALA A 79 6.64 30.49 3.22
C ALA A 79 5.56 29.82 2.38
N THR A 80 5.54 28.49 2.38
CA THR A 80 4.57 27.69 1.61
C THR A 80 3.66 26.93 2.57
N PHE A 81 2.35 27.10 2.37
CA PHE A 81 1.30 26.40 3.06
C PHE A 81 0.77 25.29 2.14
N SER A 82 0.95 24.05 2.53
CA SER A 82 0.26 22.93 1.89
C SER A 82 -1.04 22.71 2.66
N ILE A 83 -2.18 22.76 1.96
CA ILE A 83 -3.46 22.28 2.49
C ILE A 83 -3.56 20.81 2.05
N PRO A 84 -3.10 19.84 2.88
CA PRO A 84 -3.30 18.43 2.59
C PRO A 84 -4.79 18.11 2.64
N ASP A 85 -5.17 17.12 1.85
CA ASP A 85 -6.49 16.49 1.88
C ASP A 85 -6.62 15.68 3.17
N ASP A 86 -6.78 16.35 4.33
CA ASP A 86 -6.80 15.67 5.61
C ASP A 86 -8.07 15.92 6.43
N ILE A 87 -8.74 14.78 6.62
CA ILE A 87 -9.77 14.43 7.59
C ILE A 87 -11.18 14.89 7.19
N LEU A 88 -11.84 14.05 6.38
CA LEU A 88 -13.27 13.81 6.49
C LEU A 88 -13.61 13.62 7.99
N PRO A 89 -14.21 14.61 8.69
CA PRO A 89 -14.46 14.51 10.12
C PRO A 89 -15.78 13.79 10.37
N HIS A 90 -16.03 12.69 9.68
CA HIS A 90 -17.27 11.91 9.72
C HIS A 90 -16.97 10.41 9.55
N CYS A 91 -16.26 9.75 10.48
CA CYS A 91 -16.34 8.28 10.55
C CYS A 91 -15.82 7.61 11.84
N CYS A 92 -14.92 8.23 12.60
CA CYS A 92 -14.25 7.49 13.70
C CYS A 92 -15.19 7.10 14.86
N ALA A 93 -16.26 7.83 15.13
CA ALA A 93 -17.20 7.46 16.19
C ALA A 93 -18.19 6.37 15.74
N GLN A 94 -18.87 6.55 14.59
CA GLN A 94 -19.93 5.64 14.16
C GLN A 94 -19.42 4.24 13.82
N TYR A 95 -18.24 4.11 13.21
CA TYR A 95 -17.70 2.79 12.86
C TYR A 95 -17.32 1.97 14.10
N VAL A 96 -16.80 2.63 15.15
CA VAL A 96 -16.50 1.98 16.44
C VAL A 96 -17.78 1.47 17.10
N TRP A 97 -18.87 2.26 17.09
CA TRP A 97 -20.17 1.82 17.59
C TRP A 97 -20.74 0.65 16.78
N ILE A 98 -20.61 0.66 15.46
CA ILE A 98 -21.07 -0.45 14.60
C ILE A 98 -20.29 -1.72 14.91
N VAL A 99 -18.96 -1.66 14.98
CA VAL A 99 -18.12 -2.82 15.32
C VAL A 99 -18.44 -3.34 16.72
N ALA A 100 -18.61 -2.46 17.71
CA ALA A 100 -18.99 -2.84 19.06
C ALA A 100 -20.36 -3.55 19.09
N MET A 101 -21.35 -3.04 18.35
CA MET A 101 -22.68 -3.65 18.26
C MET A 101 -22.63 -5.04 17.59
N VAL A 102 -21.83 -5.21 16.54
CA VAL A 102 -21.64 -6.50 15.89
C VAL A 102 -21.00 -7.51 16.85
N VAL A 103 -19.97 -7.11 17.60
CA VAL A 103 -19.32 -7.98 18.60
C VAL A 103 -20.30 -8.41 19.70
N VAL A 104 -21.12 -7.49 20.20
CA VAL A 104 -22.14 -7.80 21.22
C VAL A 104 -23.19 -8.79 20.68
N LEU A 105 -23.66 -8.61 19.45
CA LEU A 105 -24.61 -9.52 18.82
C LEU A 105 -24.04 -10.93 18.64
N LEU A 106 -22.77 -11.05 18.22
CA LEU A 106 -22.09 -12.33 18.11
C LEU A 106 -21.92 -13.02 19.48
N ALA A 107 -21.61 -12.26 20.53
CA ALA A 107 -21.52 -12.80 21.89
C ALA A 107 -22.87 -13.34 22.39
N ILE A 108 -23.98 -12.62 22.13
CA ILE A 108 -25.33 -13.07 22.49
C ILE A 108 -25.69 -14.36 21.74
N ALA A 109 -25.41 -14.43 20.43
CA ALA A 109 -25.65 -15.63 19.64
C ALA A 109 -24.86 -16.83 20.17
N PHE A 110 -23.59 -16.62 20.54
CA PHE A 110 -22.74 -17.66 21.12
C PHE A 110 -23.29 -18.17 22.47
N ILE A 111 -23.72 -17.26 23.36
CA ILE A 111 -24.35 -17.63 24.64
C ILE A 111 -25.65 -18.41 24.41
N ALA A 112 -26.49 -17.97 23.46
CA ALA A 112 -27.74 -18.65 23.13
C ALA A 112 -27.50 -20.09 22.62
N VAL A 113 -26.47 -20.30 21.79
CA VAL A 113 -26.06 -21.63 21.32
C VAL A 113 -25.61 -22.52 22.48
N ILE A 114 -24.79 -21.99 23.39
CA ILE A 114 -24.33 -22.74 24.58
C ILE A 114 -25.51 -23.14 25.47
N LEU A 115 -26.45 -22.21 25.73
CA LEU A 115 -27.63 -22.50 26.53
C LEU A 115 -28.56 -23.52 25.86
N ARG A 116 -28.74 -23.44 24.54
CA ARG A 116 -29.49 -24.47 23.76
C ARG A 116 -28.82 -25.84 23.86
N ARG A 117 -27.49 -25.91 23.73
CA ARG A 117 -26.73 -27.17 23.88
C ARG A 117 -26.86 -27.74 25.29
N ARG A 118 -26.77 -26.92 26.34
CA ARG A 118 -26.97 -27.37 27.73
C ARG A 118 -28.39 -27.87 27.99
N ARG A 119 -29.41 -27.18 27.47
CA ARG A 119 -30.82 -27.57 27.63
C ARG A 119 -31.15 -28.88 26.90
N ASN A 120 -30.58 -29.11 25.71
CA ASN A 120 -30.71 -30.40 25.01
C ASN A 120 -29.95 -31.53 25.71
N GLY A 121 -28.78 -31.25 26.29
CA GLY A 121 -28.06 -32.22 27.14
C GLY A 121 -28.84 -32.63 28.39
N GLN A 122 -29.62 -31.72 28.97
CA GLN A 122 -30.45 -32.01 30.15
C GLN A 122 -31.75 -32.76 29.80
N LYS A 123 -32.30 -32.57 28.58
CA LYS A 123 -33.43 -33.38 28.07
C LYS A 123 -33.04 -34.85 27.87
N ASN A 124 -31.83 -35.14 27.40
CA ASN A 124 -31.37 -36.53 27.25
C ASN A 124 -31.19 -37.25 28.60
N ARG A 125 -30.79 -36.51 29.65
CA ARG A 125 -30.54 -37.10 30.97
C ARG A 125 -31.80 -37.37 31.81
N ARG A 126 -32.96 -36.78 31.44
CA ARG A 126 -34.25 -36.99 32.13
C ARG A 126 -35.06 -38.16 31.57
N ASN A 127 -34.74 -38.64 30.37
CA ASN A 127 -35.45 -39.74 29.71
C ASN A 127 -34.86 -41.13 30.02
N GLU A 128 -33.67 -41.18 30.64
CA GLU A 128 -32.93 -42.41 30.93
C GLU A 128 -33.10 -42.92 32.38
N SER A 129 -33.78 -42.15 33.24
CA SER A 129 -34.03 -42.53 34.65
C SER A 129 -35.37 -43.24 34.89
N SER A 130 -36.17 -43.54 33.86
CA SER A 130 -37.56 -44.00 34.02
C SER A 130 -37.85 -45.42 33.50
N LYS A 131 -36.85 -46.29 33.31
CA LYS A 131 -37.11 -47.67 32.88
C LYS A 131 -36.19 -48.69 33.57
N CYS A 132 -36.41 -48.91 34.85
CA CYS A 132 -36.19 -50.22 35.47
C CYS A 132 -37.51 -50.68 36.07
N ALA A 133 -38.27 -51.49 35.32
CA ALA A 133 -39.27 -52.39 35.86
C ALA A 133 -39.78 -53.38 34.80
N PHE A 134 -39.45 -54.66 35.05
CA PHE A 134 -40.30 -55.84 34.86
C PHE A 134 -40.48 -56.50 33.47
N LEU A 135 -39.80 -57.66 33.38
CA LEU A 135 -40.23 -59.02 32.96
C LEU A 135 -40.55 -59.38 31.49
N PHE A 136 -39.86 -60.43 31.04
CA PHE A 136 -40.11 -61.41 29.96
C PHE A 136 -41.50 -62.10 30.03
N PRO A 137 -41.93 -63.03 29.12
CA PRO A 137 -41.42 -63.47 27.79
C PRO A 137 -42.54 -63.64 26.70
N HIS A 138 -42.15 -64.10 25.49
CA HIS A 138 -42.79 -65.12 24.61
C HIS A 138 -43.04 -64.79 23.11
N SER A 139 -42.36 -65.61 22.27
CA SER A 139 -42.72 -66.24 20.98
C SER A 139 -43.20 -65.50 19.72
N SER A 140 -42.43 -65.75 18.65
CA SER A 140 -42.78 -66.29 17.33
C SER A 140 -43.42 -65.43 16.23
N SER A 141 -42.65 -65.38 15.13
CA SER A 141 -43.01 -65.65 13.72
C SER A 141 -43.49 -64.51 12.80
N ALA A 142 -42.82 -64.49 11.64
CA ALA A 142 -43.30 -64.21 10.28
C ALA A 142 -42.70 -62.96 9.58
N THR A 143 -41.77 -63.23 8.65
CA THR A 143 -41.65 -62.73 7.24
C THR A 143 -42.56 -61.57 6.83
N THR A 144 -42.12 -60.51 6.15
CA THR A 144 -41.39 -60.43 4.86
C THR A 144 -40.72 -59.06 4.63
N ASP A 145 -39.66 -59.06 3.82
CA ASP A 145 -39.15 -58.02 2.91
C ASP A 145 -38.88 -56.59 3.40
N SER A 146 -37.60 -56.24 3.46
CA SER A 146 -37.04 -55.11 2.67
C SER A 146 -35.52 -55.07 2.80
N LEU A 147 -34.87 -55.14 1.65
CA LEU A 147 -33.43 -55.08 1.43
C LEU A 147 -32.88 -53.69 1.79
N LEU A 148 -31.89 -53.62 2.66
CA LEU A 148 -31.05 -52.45 2.87
C LEU A 148 -30.01 -52.36 1.73
N THR A 149 -29.85 -51.19 1.13
CA THR A 149 -28.67 -50.30 1.32
C THR A 149 -28.37 -49.43 0.09
N VAL A 150 -27.87 -48.22 0.40
CA VAL A 150 -27.08 -47.29 -0.43
C VAL A 150 -27.80 -46.54 -1.55
N THR A 151 -28.04 -45.24 -1.32
CA THR A 151 -27.90 -44.22 -2.36
C THR A 151 -27.20 -42.98 -1.83
N GLU A 152 -26.17 -42.63 -2.59
CA GLU A 152 -25.37 -41.42 -2.72
C GLU A 152 -26.22 -40.13 -2.74
N ASN A 153 -25.84 -39.11 -1.96
CA ASN A 153 -26.46 -37.79 -2.00
C ASN A 153 -25.51 -36.77 -2.64
N THR A 154 -25.69 -36.58 -3.95
CA THR A 154 -25.35 -35.36 -4.68
C THR A 154 -26.25 -34.20 -4.21
N PRO A 155 -25.73 -33.01 -3.89
CA PRO A 155 -26.56 -31.82 -3.78
C PRO A 155 -26.61 -31.08 -5.13
N GLN A 156 -27.85 -30.86 -5.54
CA GLN A 156 -28.29 -30.18 -6.74
C GLN A 156 -27.85 -28.72 -6.81
N THR A 157 -27.56 -28.35 -8.06
CA THR A 157 -27.63 -27.03 -8.68
C THR A 157 -28.70 -26.12 -8.09
N CYS A 158 -28.34 -24.87 -7.79
CA CYS A 158 -29.28 -23.76 -7.78
C CYS A 158 -28.79 -22.74 -8.81
N ASP A 159 -29.64 -22.55 -9.81
CA ASP A 159 -29.51 -21.54 -10.85
C ASP A 159 -29.30 -20.16 -10.25
N ILE A 160 -28.17 -19.54 -10.57
CA ILE A 160 -27.92 -18.12 -10.28
C ILE A 160 -28.51 -17.35 -11.45
N SER A 161 -29.63 -16.69 -11.19
CA SER A 161 -30.19 -15.66 -12.04
C SER A 161 -29.12 -14.59 -12.29
N SER A 162 -28.86 -14.37 -13.57
CA SER A 162 -28.13 -13.24 -14.13
C SER A 162 -28.71 -11.91 -13.65
N GLU A 163 -28.04 -11.31 -12.67
CA GLU A 163 -28.02 -9.87 -12.46
C GLU A 163 -26.68 -9.37 -13.01
N GLU A 164 -26.76 -8.58 -14.09
CA GLU A 164 -25.68 -7.71 -14.56
C GLU A 164 -25.19 -6.88 -13.38
N THR A 165 -24.08 -7.33 -12.79
CA THR A 165 -23.38 -6.57 -11.77
C THR A 165 -22.57 -5.52 -12.50
N ALA A 166 -22.97 -4.26 -12.33
CA ALA A 166 -22.13 -3.13 -12.68
C ALA A 166 -20.78 -3.30 -11.96
N GLU A 167 -19.76 -3.73 -12.70
CA GLU A 167 -18.43 -4.02 -12.18
C GLU A 167 -17.86 -2.76 -11.51
N LYS A 168 -17.73 -2.81 -10.19
CA LYS A 168 -17.00 -1.80 -9.44
C LYS A 168 -15.55 -1.85 -9.93
N PRO A 169 -14.92 -0.72 -10.30
CA PRO A 169 -13.57 -0.75 -10.86
C PRO A 169 -12.61 -1.42 -9.87
N LEU A 170 -11.90 -2.44 -10.35
CA LEU A 170 -10.87 -3.15 -9.60
C LEU A 170 -9.82 -2.13 -9.14
N SER A 171 -9.50 -2.10 -7.85
CA SER A 171 -8.42 -1.24 -7.34
C SER A 171 -7.06 -1.61 -7.95
N LEU A 172 -6.15 -0.63 -8.09
CA LEU A 172 -4.78 -0.88 -8.56
C LEU A 172 -4.09 -2.00 -7.76
N ARG A 173 -4.28 -1.99 -6.42
CA ARG A 173 -3.77 -3.04 -5.53
C ARG A 173 -4.30 -4.42 -5.91
N SER A 174 -5.60 -4.56 -6.17
CA SER A 174 -6.17 -5.86 -6.56
C SER A 174 -5.65 -6.38 -7.89
N VAL A 175 -5.36 -5.49 -8.84
CA VAL A 175 -4.78 -5.90 -10.14
C VAL A 175 -3.36 -6.40 -9.98
N LEU A 176 -2.51 -5.67 -9.24
CA LEU A 176 -1.15 -6.11 -8.96
C LEU A 176 -1.11 -7.42 -8.15
N ILE A 177 -2.03 -7.60 -7.20
CA ILE A 177 -2.14 -8.87 -6.46
C ILE A 177 -2.49 -10.02 -7.40
N ARG A 178 -3.45 -9.83 -8.32
CA ARG A 178 -3.81 -10.83 -9.32
C ARG A 178 -2.60 -11.19 -10.18
N GLU A 179 -1.92 -10.18 -10.72
CA GLU A 179 -0.74 -10.34 -11.58
C GLU A 179 0.39 -11.14 -10.91
N TYR A 180 0.73 -10.82 -9.66
CA TYR A 180 1.87 -11.46 -8.99
C TYR A 180 1.53 -12.78 -8.30
N SER A 181 0.24 -13.08 -8.09
CA SER A 181 -0.20 -14.37 -7.55
C SER A 181 0.05 -15.55 -8.50
N GLU A 182 0.26 -15.27 -9.79
CA GLU A 182 0.50 -16.28 -10.83
C GLU A 182 1.99 -16.64 -10.99
N LEU A 183 2.90 -15.89 -10.36
CA LEU A 183 4.35 -15.99 -10.62
C LEU A 183 5.06 -17.15 -9.91
N ASP A 184 4.67 -17.52 -8.69
CA ASP A 184 5.37 -18.55 -7.90
C ASP A 184 4.48 -19.16 -6.80
N THR A 185 4.74 -20.41 -6.42
CA THR A 185 4.08 -21.06 -5.25
C THR A 185 4.99 -21.07 -4.02
N ASN A 186 4.43 -21.02 -2.80
CA ASN A 186 5.20 -20.99 -1.54
C ASN A 186 6.34 -22.02 -1.45
N THR A 187 6.08 -23.27 -1.90
CA THR A 187 7.06 -24.37 -1.81
C THR A 187 8.23 -24.13 -2.75
N GLU A 188 7.95 -23.69 -3.98
CA GLU A 188 8.97 -23.37 -4.99
C GLU A 188 9.79 -22.15 -4.55
N MET A 189 9.14 -21.11 -4.01
CA MET A 189 9.82 -19.93 -3.48
C MET A 189 10.85 -20.27 -2.40
N LYS A 190 10.46 -21.08 -1.40
CA LYS A 190 11.36 -21.44 -0.30
C LYS A 190 12.59 -22.19 -0.79
N SER A 191 12.39 -23.11 -1.75
CA SER A 191 13.48 -23.84 -2.40
C SER A 191 14.42 -22.89 -3.13
N ARG A 192 13.89 -22.00 -3.97
CA ARG A 192 14.67 -21.02 -4.75
C ARG A 192 15.40 -20.02 -3.85
N LEU A 193 14.75 -19.48 -2.82
CA LEU A 193 15.39 -18.57 -1.86
C LEU A 193 16.58 -19.21 -1.14
N ALA A 194 16.49 -20.51 -0.81
CA ALA A 194 17.59 -21.22 -0.16
C ALA A 194 18.84 -21.33 -1.05
N SER A 195 18.65 -21.32 -2.38
CA SER A 195 19.73 -21.34 -3.37
C SER A 195 20.48 -20.01 -3.50
N TYR A 196 19.94 -18.90 -2.98
CA TYR A 196 20.61 -17.60 -3.08
C TYR A 196 21.38 -17.24 -1.80
N ALA A 197 22.46 -16.48 -1.97
CA ALA A 197 23.22 -15.82 -0.93
C ALA A 197 23.28 -14.32 -1.22
N LEU A 198 23.01 -13.52 -0.19
CA LEU A 198 23.08 -12.06 -0.24
C LEU A 198 24.36 -11.62 0.46
N LEU A 199 25.18 -10.82 -0.20
CA LEU A 199 26.41 -10.26 0.36
C LEU A 199 26.33 -8.74 0.45
N SER A 200 27.01 -8.16 1.45
CA SER A 200 27.27 -6.72 1.49
C SER A 200 28.33 -6.32 0.45
N LYS A 201 28.53 -5.02 0.24
CA LYS A 201 29.61 -4.47 -0.58
C LYS A 201 31.01 -4.97 -0.16
N GLU A 202 31.19 -5.28 1.13
CA GLU A 202 32.43 -5.81 1.71
C GLU A 202 32.52 -7.35 1.65
N GLY A 203 31.56 -8.02 0.99
CA GLY A 203 31.52 -9.47 0.85
C GLY A 203 31.02 -10.23 2.08
N ARG A 204 30.41 -9.55 3.07
CA ARG A 204 29.85 -10.22 4.25
C ARG A 204 28.50 -10.83 3.92
N SER A 205 28.24 -12.06 4.37
CA SER A 205 26.93 -12.68 4.20
C SER A 205 25.86 -11.98 5.04
N LEU A 206 24.75 -11.64 4.40
CA LEU A 206 23.59 -10.99 4.99
C LEU A 206 22.38 -11.92 4.97
N ASN A 207 21.43 -11.65 5.86
CA ASN A 207 20.13 -12.32 5.83
C ASN A 207 19.36 -11.85 4.59
N ILE A 208 18.75 -12.77 3.85
CA ILE A 208 17.98 -12.44 2.64
C ILE A 208 16.87 -11.42 2.92
N SER A 209 16.31 -11.38 4.13
CA SER A 209 15.30 -10.38 4.52
C SER A 209 15.81 -8.93 4.48
N SER A 210 17.13 -8.69 4.47
CA SER A 210 17.72 -7.36 4.36
C SER A 210 17.67 -6.78 2.93
N ILE A 211 17.13 -7.52 1.97
CA ILE A 211 16.92 -7.05 0.61
C ILE A 211 15.76 -6.06 0.48
N LEU A 212 14.86 -6.03 1.47
CA LEU A 212 13.72 -5.12 1.48
C LEU A 212 14.17 -3.73 1.98
N PRO A 213 14.11 -2.67 1.15
CA PRO A 213 14.53 -1.33 1.56
C PRO A 213 13.61 -0.74 2.63
N ASP A 214 14.15 0.12 3.48
CA ASP A 214 13.39 0.99 4.37
C ASP A 214 12.74 2.17 3.62
N LYS A 215 11.84 2.89 4.32
CA LYS A 215 11.14 4.04 3.73
C LYS A 215 12.14 5.07 3.22
N LYS A 216 11.96 5.53 1.98
CA LYS A 216 12.89 6.45 1.28
C LYS A 216 14.31 5.88 1.09
N GLU A 217 14.53 4.59 1.35
CA GLU A 217 15.79 3.92 1.04
C GLU A 217 15.79 3.45 -0.42
N MET A 218 16.98 3.48 -1.02
CA MET A 218 17.28 2.73 -2.23
C MET A 218 18.31 1.66 -1.88
N ILE A 219 18.05 0.42 -2.31
CA ILE A 219 19.02 -0.67 -2.32
C ILE A 219 19.36 -1.00 -3.76
N LEU A 220 20.66 -1.14 -4.05
CA LEU A 220 21.16 -1.63 -5.32
C LEU A 220 21.62 -3.08 -5.19
N LEU A 221 20.95 -3.99 -5.90
CA LEU A 221 21.27 -5.41 -5.97
C LEU A 221 22.04 -5.73 -7.25
N LEU A 222 23.34 -5.94 -7.09
CA LEU A 222 24.26 -6.28 -8.17
C LEU A 222 24.46 -7.79 -8.29
N GLY A 223 24.75 -8.26 -9.49
CA GLY A 223 25.14 -9.64 -9.71
C GLY A 223 25.35 -9.95 -11.18
N GLU A 224 26.06 -11.04 -11.45
CA GLU A 224 26.34 -11.47 -12.82
C GLU A 224 25.08 -11.86 -13.59
N PRO A 225 25.11 -11.87 -14.94
CA PRO A 225 24.02 -12.41 -15.73
C PRO A 225 23.67 -13.84 -15.29
N GLY A 226 22.39 -14.14 -15.11
CA GLY A 226 21.92 -15.47 -14.69
C GLY A 226 21.99 -15.77 -13.19
N CYS A 227 22.52 -14.88 -12.34
CA CYS A 227 22.64 -15.14 -10.90
C CYS A 227 21.30 -15.12 -10.12
N GLY A 228 20.16 -14.90 -10.80
CA GLY A 228 18.83 -14.95 -10.20
C GLY A 228 18.24 -13.62 -9.71
N LYS A 229 18.78 -12.45 -10.10
CA LYS A 229 18.23 -11.14 -9.68
C LYS A 229 16.74 -10.97 -10.00
N THR A 230 16.36 -11.24 -11.25
CA THR A 230 14.95 -11.24 -11.70
C THR A 230 14.11 -12.26 -10.95
N SER A 231 14.66 -13.43 -10.65
CA SER A 231 13.97 -14.43 -9.82
C SER A 231 13.69 -13.91 -8.42
N VAL A 232 14.65 -13.22 -7.80
CA VAL A 232 14.45 -12.60 -6.48
C VAL A 232 13.41 -11.47 -6.55
N ALA A 233 13.42 -10.65 -7.60
CA ALA A 233 12.39 -9.64 -7.84
C ALA A 233 10.98 -10.25 -7.92
N GLN A 234 10.82 -11.32 -8.72
CA GLN A 234 9.56 -12.06 -8.85
C GLN A 234 9.10 -12.68 -7.53
N ILE A 235 10.02 -13.27 -6.76
CA ILE A 235 9.72 -13.84 -5.44
C ILE A 235 9.21 -12.77 -4.48
N LEU A 236 9.81 -11.56 -4.47
CA LEU A 236 9.33 -10.45 -3.63
C LEU A 236 7.91 -10.03 -4.02
N SER A 237 7.68 -9.80 -5.31
CA SER A 237 6.37 -9.42 -5.85
C SER A 237 5.30 -10.45 -5.51
N SER A 238 5.63 -11.73 -5.67
CA SER A 238 4.71 -12.82 -5.39
C SER A 238 4.49 -13.02 -3.88
N CYS A 239 5.52 -12.87 -3.03
CA CYS A 239 5.38 -12.88 -1.56
C CYS A 239 4.40 -11.81 -1.06
N TRP A 240 4.40 -10.64 -1.70
CA TRP A 240 3.47 -9.56 -1.39
C TRP A 240 2.02 -9.90 -1.77
N ALA A 241 1.82 -10.57 -2.90
CA ALA A 241 0.50 -10.97 -3.39
C ALA A 241 -0.05 -12.25 -2.73
N GLU A 242 0.81 -13.12 -2.22
CA GLU A 242 0.42 -14.42 -1.68
C GLU A 242 -0.36 -14.29 -0.36
N ARG A 243 -1.37 -15.15 -0.15
CA ARG A 243 -2.22 -15.20 1.05
C ARG A 243 -1.79 -16.24 2.10
N THR A 244 -0.53 -16.65 2.11
CA THR A 244 -0.03 -17.69 3.04
C THR A 244 0.15 -17.15 4.46
N THR A 245 0.53 -17.99 5.43
CA THR A 245 0.78 -17.55 6.81
C THR A 245 2.18 -16.98 7.03
N THR A 246 3.12 -17.23 6.12
CA THR A 246 4.53 -16.81 6.26
C THR A 246 4.82 -15.60 5.38
N ASP A 247 5.41 -14.56 5.97
CA ASP A 247 5.93 -13.39 5.26
C ASP A 247 7.39 -13.14 5.69
N PRO A 248 8.36 -13.80 5.04
CA PRO A 248 9.77 -13.77 5.47
C PRO A 248 10.43 -12.39 5.31
N PHE A 249 9.84 -11.50 4.51
CA PHE A 249 10.35 -10.15 4.27
C PHE A 249 9.57 -9.09 5.04
N ASN A 250 8.43 -9.46 5.66
CA ASN A 250 7.43 -8.51 6.17
C ASN A 250 6.99 -7.52 5.06
N ILE A 251 6.83 -8.01 3.84
CA ILE A 251 6.52 -7.22 2.65
C ILE A 251 5.02 -6.92 2.52
N ARG A 252 4.13 -7.71 3.15
CA ARG A 252 2.68 -7.54 3.01
C ARG A 252 2.11 -6.29 3.67
N ARG A 253 2.87 -5.70 4.59
CA ARG A 253 2.56 -4.39 5.20
C ARG A 253 2.52 -3.26 4.16
N LEU A 254 3.17 -3.45 3.01
CA LEU A 254 3.23 -2.44 1.95
C LEU A 254 1.89 -2.31 1.25
N HIS A 255 1.54 -1.07 0.93
CA HIS A 255 0.28 -0.74 0.27
C HIS A 255 0.29 -1.13 -1.21
N LEU A 256 1.43 -0.97 -1.89
CA LEU A 256 1.62 -1.34 -3.30
C LEU A 256 3.03 -1.89 -3.53
N VAL A 257 3.16 -2.83 -4.45
CA VAL A 257 4.44 -3.29 -4.99
C VAL A 257 4.37 -3.17 -6.51
N PHE A 258 5.38 -2.56 -7.12
CA PHE A 258 5.52 -2.45 -8.57
C PHE A 258 6.81 -3.16 -8.97
N GLN A 259 6.71 -4.17 -9.82
CA GLN A 259 7.87 -4.74 -10.51
C GLN A 259 7.89 -4.22 -11.95
N VAL A 260 9.01 -3.63 -12.33
CA VAL A 260 9.18 -2.94 -13.62
C VAL A 260 10.36 -3.56 -14.34
N ASP A 261 10.12 -4.14 -15.51
CA ASP A 261 11.19 -4.62 -16.38
C ASP A 261 11.84 -3.42 -17.10
N CYS A 262 13.07 -3.08 -16.69
CA CYS A 262 13.84 -1.98 -17.27
C CYS A 262 14.66 -2.41 -18.49
N THR A 263 14.76 -3.70 -18.82
CA THR A 263 15.63 -4.18 -19.92
C THR A 263 15.16 -3.69 -21.30
N ARG A 264 13.86 -3.41 -21.43
CA ARG A 264 13.22 -2.93 -22.67
C ARG A 264 12.56 -1.56 -22.50
N ALA A 265 12.95 -0.81 -21.48
CA ALA A 265 12.36 0.47 -21.13
C ALA A 265 12.49 1.49 -22.28
N LYS A 266 11.40 2.20 -22.57
CA LYS A 266 11.34 3.31 -23.52
C LYS A 266 10.52 4.44 -22.92
N GLY A 267 10.97 5.67 -23.13
CA GLY A 267 10.34 6.86 -22.55
C GLY A 267 10.81 7.14 -21.12
N ASP A 268 10.10 8.04 -20.45
CA ASP A 268 10.40 8.44 -19.08
C ASP A 268 10.04 7.35 -18.06
N PHE A 269 10.56 7.50 -16.85
CA PHE A 269 10.36 6.59 -15.73
C PHE A 269 8.89 6.23 -15.44
N PHE A 270 8.00 7.23 -15.43
CA PHE A 270 6.59 7.00 -15.10
C PHE A 270 5.86 6.30 -16.25
N GLN A 271 6.23 6.56 -17.50
CA GLN A 271 5.72 5.83 -18.66
C GLN A 271 6.15 4.36 -18.62
N VAL A 272 7.41 4.10 -18.24
CA VAL A 272 7.94 2.73 -18.11
C VAL A 272 7.17 1.95 -17.04
N ILE A 273 6.93 2.54 -15.86
CA ILE A 273 6.11 1.91 -14.81
C ILE A 273 4.67 1.69 -15.29
N LYS A 274 4.06 2.69 -15.94
CA LYS A 274 2.71 2.55 -16.48
C LYS A 274 2.62 1.38 -17.47
N SER A 275 3.65 1.18 -18.30
CA SER A 275 3.70 0.10 -19.27
C SER A 275 3.88 -1.30 -18.66
N SER A 276 4.40 -1.39 -17.43
CA SER A 276 4.61 -2.66 -16.75
C SER A 276 3.37 -3.18 -16.03
N VAL A 277 2.32 -2.37 -15.89
CA VAL A 277 1.06 -2.78 -15.22
C VAL A 277 0.00 -3.07 -16.26
N SER A 278 -0.49 -4.32 -16.29
CA SER A 278 -1.59 -4.72 -17.19
C SER A 278 -2.95 -4.34 -16.59
N TYR A 279 -3.26 -3.03 -16.57
CA TYR A 279 -4.50 -2.49 -16.01
C TYR A 279 -5.55 -2.26 -17.12
N GLU A 280 -6.76 -2.79 -16.93
CA GLU A 280 -7.86 -2.72 -17.92
C GLU A 280 -8.39 -1.29 -18.13
N LYS A 281 -8.12 -0.37 -17.20
CA LYS A 281 -8.28 1.07 -17.41
C LYS A 281 -6.92 1.70 -17.72
N PRO A 282 -6.86 2.76 -18.55
CA PRO A 282 -5.62 3.51 -18.68
C PRO A 282 -5.28 4.13 -17.32
N LEU A 283 -4.28 3.58 -16.64
CA LEU A 283 -3.72 4.18 -15.43
C LEU A 283 -3.24 5.60 -15.80
N ASP A 284 -3.78 6.62 -15.14
CA ASP A 284 -3.32 7.98 -15.41
C ASP A 284 -1.89 8.13 -14.88
N VAL A 285 -1.04 8.77 -15.68
CA VAL A 285 0.36 8.99 -15.30
C VAL A 285 0.43 9.93 -14.10
N SER A 286 -0.52 10.87 -13.98
CA SER A 286 -0.61 11.79 -12.85
C SER A 286 -0.97 11.05 -11.55
N GLU A 287 -1.96 10.17 -11.59
CA GLU A 287 -2.36 9.34 -10.43
C GLU A 287 -1.23 8.40 -9.97
N LEU A 288 -0.52 7.78 -10.92
CA LEU A 288 0.67 6.98 -10.63
C LEU A 288 1.78 7.83 -9.98
N ARG A 289 2.01 9.03 -10.51
CA ARG A 289 3.02 9.96 -9.99
C ARG A 289 2.68 10.40 -8.58
N GLU A 290 1.42 10.77 -8.30
CA GLU A 290 0.95 11.09 -6.95
C GLU A 290 1.10 9.91 -5.98
N THR A 291 0.79 8.70 -6.45
CA THR A 291 0.94 7.47 -5.66
C THR A 291 2.38 7.22 -5.26
N LEU A 292 3.33 7.36 -6.20
CA LEU A 292 4.76 7.09 -5.97
C LEU A 292 5.48 8.21 -5.20
N LEU A 293 5.08 9.47 -5.41
CA LEU A 293 5.67 10.63 -4.73
C LEU A 293 5.03 10.91 -3.37
N GLY A 294 3.78 10.47 -3.16
CA GLY A 294 3.01 10.72 -1.95
C GLY A 294 3.47 9.91 -0.73
N SER A 295 2.58 9.79 0.26
CA SER A 295 2.85 9.12 1.54
C SER A 295 2.64 7.60 1.49
N THR A 296 2.11 7.06 0.39
CA THR A 296 1.82 5.63 0.20
C THR A 296 3.08 4.78 0.37
N ASP A 297 3.09 3.89 1.37
CA ASP A 297 4.21 2.97 1.60
C ASP A 297 4.23 1.89 0.50
N CYS A 298 4.95 2.17 -0.58
CA CYS A 298 5.09 1.32 -1.75
C CYS A 298 6.54 0.87 -1.95
N LEU A 299 6.70 -0.31 -2.56
CA LEU A 299 7.99 -0.79 -3.04
C LEU A 299 8.00 -0.78 -4.57
N LEU A 300 9.03 -0.16 -5.13
CA LEU A 300 9.32 -0.18 -6.54
C LEU A 300 10.57 -1.05 -6.79
N ILE A 301 10.40 -2.07 -7.62
CA ILE A 301 11.46 -2.98 -8.03
C ILE A 301 11.80 -2.69 -9.49
N LEU A 302 12.97 -2.10 -9.74
CA LEU A 302 13.49 -1.84 -11.08
C LEU A 302 14.36 -3.03 -11.49
N ASP A 303 13.78 -3.92 -12.29
CA ASP A 303 14.40 -5.18 -12.70
C ASP A 303 15.25 -4.99 -13.95
N GLY A 304 16.55 -5.30 -13.86
CA GLY A 304 17.48 -5.21 -15.00
C GLY A 304 17.82 -3.79 -15.46
N TYR A 305 17.81 -2.80 -14.56
CA TYR A 305 18.16 -1.40 -14.89
C TYR A 305 19.60 -1.28 -15.41
N GLN A 306 19.80 -0.49 -16.45
CA GLN A 306 21.10 -0.12 -17.01
C GLN A 306 21.04 1.35 -17.43
N GLU A 307 22.04 2.14 -17.03
CA GLU A 307 22.17 3.53 -17.46
C GLU A 307 22.45 3.61 -18.96
N GLY A 308 21.88 4.63 -19.60
CA GLY A 308 22.02 4.86 -21.04
C GLY A 308 20.75 5.37 -21.72
N ASN A 309 19.60 5.35 -21.03
CA ASN A 309 18.38 5.99 -21.51
C ASN A 309 18.21 7.32 -20.77
N LYS A 310 18.63 8.40 -21.40
CA LYS A 310 18.66 9.75 -20.80
C LYS A 310 17.32 10.15 -20.16
N ASP A 311 16.20 9.92 -20.84
CA ASP A 311 14.88 10.32 -20.34
C ASP A 311 14.49 9.53 -19.08
N LEU A 312 14.76 8.22 -19.07
CA LEU A 312 14.55 7.37 -17.90
C LEU A 312 15.49 7.75 -16.76
N ASP A 313 16.77 7.93 -17.05
CA ASP A 313 17.82 8.16 -16.07
C ASP A 313 17.59 9.49 -15.32
N GLU A 314 17.31 10.58 -16.05
CA GLU A 314 17.05 11.91 -15.46
C GLU A 314 15.77 11.92 -14.63
N THR A 315 14.70 11.28 -15.11
CA THR A 315 13.42 11.25 -14.39
C THR A 315 13.44 10.31 -13.19
N LEU A 316 14.20 9.22 -13.26
CA LEU A 316 14.47 8.34 -12.13
C LEU A 316 15.26 9.08 -11.05
N GLU A 317 16.35 9.77 -11.40
CA GLU A 317 17.15 10.53 -10.42
C GLU A 317 16.32 11.60 -9.70
N TRP A 318 15.49 12.34 -10.47
CA TRP A 318 14.53 13.28 -9.92
C TRP A 318 13.54 12.60 -8.95
N PHE A 319 12.92 11.50 -9.38
CA PHE A 319 11.99 10.74 -8.54
C PHE A 319 12.63 10.27 -7.23
N LEU A 320 13.87 9.77 -7.30
CA LEU A 320 14.60 9.31 -6.14
C LEU A 320 14.85 10.45 -5.13
N THR A 321 15.01 11.67 -5.61
CA THR A 321 15.20 12.84 -4.74
C THR A 321 13.89 13.27 -4.08
N GLU A 322 12.80 13.30 -4.84
CA GLU A 322 11.52 13.88 -4.42
C GLU A 322 10.61 12.94 -3.61
N ARG A 323 10.78 11.61 -3.75
CA ARG A 323 9.90 10.64 -3.08
C ARG A 323 9.88 10.81 -1.55
N GLN A 324 8.69 10.68 -0.96
CA GLN A 324 8.52 10.81 0.49
C GLN A 324 8.75 9.48 1.22
N THR A 325 8.01 8.43 0.84
CA THR A 325 8.07 7.13 1.54
C THR A 325 8.46 5.95 0.66
N CYS A 326 8.36 6.08 -0.67
CA CYS A 326 8.59 4.98 -1.61
C CYS A 326 9.97 4.32 -1.42
N ARG A 327 9.95 3.00 -1.32
CA ARG A 327 11.11 2.11 -1.18
C ARG A 327 11.55 1.70 -2.58
N VAL A 328 12.85 1.70 -2.86
CA VAL A 328 13.34 1.36 -4.20
C VAL A 328 14.37 0.24 -4.13
N LEU A 329 14.11 -0.85 -4.85
CA LEU A 329 15.06 -1.92 -5.09
C LEU A 329 15.45 -1.88 -6.56
N VAL A 330 16.72 -1.59 -6.85
CA VAL A 330 17.24 -1.61 -8.23
C VAL A 330 18.05 -2.88 -8.40
N THR A 331 17.79 -3.66 -9.44
CA THR A 331 18.65 -4.77 -9.82
C THR A 331 19.43 -4.41 -11.07
N SER A 332 20.74 -4.65 -11.07
CA SER A 332 21.60 -4.30 -12.19
C SER A 332 22.81 -5.22 -12.31
N HIS A 333 23.51 -5.12 -13.44
CA HIS A 333 24.82 -5.74 -13.60
C HIS A 333 25.89 -4.81 -13.01
N PRO A 334 26.95 -5.35 -12.38
CA PRO A 334 28.04 -4.53 -11.87
C PRO A 334 28.59 -3.56 -12.91
N GLY A 335 28.70 -2.27 -12.57
CA GLY A 335 29.25 -1.24 -13.45
C GLY A 335 28.30 -0.76 -14.57
N LYS A 336 27.04 -1.21 -14.60
CA LYS A 336 26.03 -0.73 -15.56
C LYS A 336 25.17 0.42 -15.04
N CYS A 337 25.33 0.84 -13.80
CA CYS A 337 24.63 2.01 -13.24
C CYS A 337 25.55 2.88 -12.36
N PRO A 338 26.63 3.45 -12.93
CA PRO A 338 27.62 4.20 -12.17
C PRO A 338 27.09 5.43 -11.43
N ALA A 339 26.08 6.14 -11.94
CA ALA A 339 25.47 7.27 -11.25
C ALA A 339 24.72 6.81 -9.99
N LEU A 340 23.94 5.73 -10.09
CA LEU A 340 23.24 5.17 -8.93
C LEU A 340 24.21 4.55 -7.92
N GLU A 341 25.23 3.81 -8.37
CA GLU A 341 26.27 3.22 -7.51
C GLU A 341 27.00 4.26 -6.65
N LYS A 342 27.15 5.48 -7.17
CA LYS A 342 27.84 6.57 -6.46
C LYS A 342 26.99 7.19 -5.34
N ASN A 343 25.68 7.22 -5.52
CA ASN A 343 24.74 7.94 -4.65
C ASN A 343 23.98 7.02 -3.69
N VAL A 344 24.03 5.70 -3.90
CA VAL A 344 23.34 4.72 -3.06
C VAL A 344 24.15 4.37 -1.81
N ARG A 345 23.46 4.29 -0.66
CA ARG A 345 24.07 3.91 0.62
C ARG A 345 24.26 2.40 0.74
N THR A 346 23.31 1.63 0.20
CA THR A 346 23.23 0.18 0.39
C THR A 346 23.41 -0.51 -0.95
N VAL A 347 24.58 -1.13 -1.14
CA VAL A 347 24.89 -2.00 -2.29
C VAL A 347 25.00 -3.44 -1.79
N LEU A 348 24.25 -4.32 -2.43
CA LEU A 348 24.19 -5.73 -2.15
C LEU A 348 24.63 -6.52 -3.38
N GLN A 349 25.23 -7.69 -3.16
CA GLN A 349 25.59 -8.61 -4.22
C GLN A 349 24.80 -9.91 -4.08
N LEU A 350 24.16 -10.35 -5.16
CA LEU A 350 23.44 -11.61 -5.22
C LEU A 350 24.33 -12.69 -5.85
N ILE A 351 24.45 -13.82 -5.15
CA ILE A 351 25.16 -15.00 -5.63
C ILE A 351 24.24 -16.20 -5.57
N GLN A 352 24.24 -17.01 -6.62
CA GLN A 352 23.61 -18.32 -6.62
C GLN A 352 24.58 -19.34 -6.02
N LYS A 353 24.17 -20.02 -4.95
CA LYS A 353 24.94 -21.10 -4.35
C LYS A 353 25.02 -22.26 -5.34
N PRO A 354 26.16 -22.96 -5.41
CA PRO A 354 26.24 -24.18 -6.21
C PRO A 354 25.19 -25.18 -5.73
N GLU A 355 24.45 -25.78 -6.67
CA GLU A 355 23.61 -26.92 -6.35
C GLU A 355 24.49 -27.98 -5.70
N LYS A 356 24.10 -28.45 -4.51
CA LYS A 356 24.72 -29.63 -3.94
C LYS A 356 24.37 -30.79 -4.87
N SER A 357 25.28 -31.13 -5.78
CA SER A 357 25.25 -32.41 -6.49
C SER A 357 25.17 -33.50 -5.42
N GLY A 358 23.99 -34.13 -5.31
CA GLY A 358 23.79 -35.26 -4.42
C GLY A 358 24.83 -36.33 -4.76
N SER A 359 25.65 -36.67 -3.77
CA SER A 359 26.42 -37.91 -3.76
C SER A 359 25.54 -39.05 -3.25
#